data_AF-A0AAE1JYU9-F1
#
_entry.id   AF-A0AAE1JYU9-F1
#
_cell.length_a   1.000
_cell.length_b   1.000
_cell.length_c   1.000
_cell.angle_alpha   90.00
_cell.angle_beta   90.00
_cell.angle_gamma   90.00
#
_symmetry.space_group_name_H-M   'P 1'
#
loop_
_entity.id
_entity.type
_entity.pdbx_description
1 polymer ?
#
loop_
_entity_poly.entity_id
_entity_poly.type
_entity_poly.pdbx_seq_one_letter_code
_entity_poly.pdbx_strand_id
1 'polypeptide(L)'
;MRIVCGLNRVKGQDVAFEPSKLLWLIQRDFLQGKSVQELVNEALRHVPNTDRDKNIDMVNQIRDSLAIMGDNSTAFSLPQPHLQRTKLCDMEDIELDRAYVKRREQLKKPVASIIRPKIVQGKSLNGKEFVSFLEQILEALNKGEIPSTGSLVEVFNKGILEMVLIRASLLL
;
A
#
# COMPACT_ATOMS: atom_id res chain seq x y z
N MET A 1 -10.03 8.93 21.98
CA MET A 1 -9.19 7.92 21.28
C MET A 1 -7.96 8.65 20.73
N ARG A 2 -6.84 8.64 21.48
CA ARG A 2 -5.59 9.27 21.04
C ARG A 2 -4.87 8.28 20.14
N ILE A 3 -4.80 8.56 18.85
CA ILE A 3 -3.84 7.92 17.97
C ILE A 3 -2.48 8.55 18.30
N VAL A 4 -1.74 7.91 19.22
CA VAL A 4 -0.34 8.24 19.44
C VAL A 4 0.44 7.47 18.38
N CYS A 5 0.66 8.10 17.22
CA CYS A 5 1.77 7.70 16.37
C CYS A 5 3.04 8.09 17.13
N GLY A 6 3.55 7.16 17.94
CA GLY A 6 4.80 7.31 18.64
C GLY A 6 5.92 7.48 17.63
N LEU A 7 6.38 8.72 17.48
CA LEU A 7 7.68 9.10 16.90
C LEU A 7 8.85 8.60 17.78
N ASN A 8 8.76 7.40 18.35
CA ASN A 8 9.93 6.72 18.89
C ASN A 8 10.66 6.06 17.73
N ARG A 9 11.46 6.92 17.10
CA ARG A 9 12.48 6.67 16.11
C ARG A 9 13.38 5.53 16.60
N VAL A 10 13.11 4.31 16.17
CA VAL A 10 14.07 3.21 16.26
C VAL A 10 15.28 3.66 15.45
N LYS A 11 16.39 3.94 16.15
CA LYS A 11 17.69 4.16 15.51
C LYS A 11 18.18 2.82 14.96
N GLY A 12 17.69 2.46 13.78
CA GLY A 12 18.16 1.36 12.97
C GLY A 12 17.91 1.75 11.51
N GLN A 13 18.98 1.94 10.76
CA GLN A 13 18.92 2.04 9.30
C GLN A 13 18.45 0.69 8.77
N ASP A 14 17.14 0.53 8.61
CA ASP A 14 16.54 -0.29 7.57
C ASP A 14 15.05 0.03 7.52
N VAL A 15 14.59 0.53 6.39
CA VAL A 15 13.17 0.72 6.13
C VAL A 15 12.55 -0.69 6.09
N ALA A 16 12.03 -1.16 7.23
CA ALA A 16 11.54 -2.53 7.41
C ALA A 16 10.44 -2.93 6.40
N PHE A 17 9.79 -1.94 5.80
CA PHE A 17 8.73 -2.11 4.82
C PHE A 17 8.78 -1.01 3.76
N GLU A 18 9.38 -1.29 2.61
CA GLU A 18 9.23 -0.45 1.42
C GLU A 18 8.07 -0.97 0.56
N PRO A 19 6.96 -0.22 0.44
CA PRO A 19 5.95 -0.52 -0.56
C PRO A 19 6.57 -0.39 -1.95
N SER A 20 6.30 -1.40 -2.76
CA SER A 20 7.18 -1.72 -3.86
C SER A 20 6.98 -0.74 -5.04
N LYS A 21 5.73 -0.55 -5.45
CA LYS A 21 5.24 0.51 -6.33
C LYS A 21 3.78 0.79 -6.00
N LEU A 22 3.31 2.01 -6.27
CA LEU A 22 1.92 2.40 -6.10
C LEU A 22 1.27 2.62 -7.47
N LEU A 23 0.20 1.89 -7.76
CA LEU A 23 -0.59 2.06 -8.99
C LEU A 23 -1.94 2.68 -8.64
N TRP A 24 -2.18 3.91 -9.08
CA TRP A 24 -3.46 4.59 -8.95
C TRP A 24 -4.38 4.14 -10.08
N LEU A 25 -5.29 3.21 -9.77
CA LEU A 25 -6.31 2.77 -10.71
C LEU A 25 -7.57 3.64 -10.57
N ILE A 26 -7.85 4.48 -11.56
CA ILE A 26 -8.98 5.42 -11.53
C ILE A 26 -10.08 4.91 -12.45
N GLN A 27 -11.15 4.38 -11.85
CA GLN A 27 -12.32 3.85 -12.56
C GLN A 27 -13.46 4.88 -12.55
N ARG A 28 -13.26 6.00 -13.23
CA ARG A 28 -14.22 7.10 -13.39
C ARG A 28 -14.06 7.67 -14.80
N ASP A 29 -15.16 8.08 -15.41
CA ASP A 29 -15.11 8.81 -16.68
C ASP A 29 -14.35 10.12 -16.46
N PHE A 30 -13.24 10.25 -17.17
CA PHE A 30 -12.36 11.39 -17.02
C PHE A 30 -12.97 12.59 -17.74
N LEU A 31 -13.04 13.74 -17.07
CA LEU A 31 -13.38 14.99 -17.75
C LEU A 31 -12.27 15.30 -18.76
N GLN A 32 -12.64 15.54 -20.02
CA GLN A 32 -11.69 15.82 -21.09
C GLN A 32 -10.81 17.03 -20.73
N GLY A 33 -9.49 16.92 -20.95
CA GLY A 33 -8.56 18.06 -20.83
C GLY A 33 -7.35 17.87 -19.90
N LYS A 34 -7.24 16.77 -19.15
CA LYS A 34 -6.04 16.43 -18.36
C LYS A 34 -5.67 14.95 -18.51
N SER A 35 -4.41 14.61 -18.31
CA SER A 35 -3.97 13.22 -18.18
C SER A 35 -4.22 12.70 -16.76
N VAL A 36 -4.31 11.36 -16.63
CA VAL A 36 -4.51 10.68 -15.34
C VAL A 36 -3.35 10.96 -14.39
N GLN A 37 -2.13 11.04 -14.92
CA GLN A 37 -0.93 11.31 -14.11
C GLN A 37 -0.94 12.74 -13.58
N GLU A 38 -1.35 13.72 -14.39
CA GLU A 38 -1.48 15.10 -13.93
C GLU A 38 -2.51 15.22 -12.80
N LEU A 39 -3.64 14.49 -12.88
CA LEU A 39 -4.63 14.48 -11.81
C LEU A 39 -4.06 13.94 -10.49
N VAL A 40 -3.31 12.83 -10.54
CA VAL A 40 -2.66 12.29 -9.34
C VAL A 40 -1.61 13.27 -8.80
N ASN A 41 -0.80 13.85 -9.68
CA ASN A 41 0.20 14.84 -9.29
C ASN A 41 -0.44 16.06 -8.63
N GLU A 42 -1.58 16.55 -9.15
CA GLU A 42 -2.34 17.64 -8.54
C GLU A 42 -2.95 17.23 -7.20
N ALA A 43 -3.52 16.03 -7.08
CA ALA A 43 -4.14 15.55 -5.85
C ALA A 43 -3.13 15.40 -4.69
N LEU A 44 -1.88 15.09 -5.02
CA LEU A 44 -0.78 14.97 -4.07
C LEU A 44 -0.11 16.31 -3.73
N ARG A 45 -0.44 17.41 -4.42
CA ARG A 45 0.08 18.73 -4.05
C ARG A 45 -0.45 19.16 -2.69
N HIS A 46 0.46 19.70 -1.89
CA HIS A 46 0.14 20.31 -0.62
C HIS A 46 -0.89 21.45 -0.79
N VAL A 47 -1.85 21.52 0.11
CA VAL A 47 -2.86 22.59 0.13
C VAL A 47 -2.42 23.66 1.14
N PRO A 48 -2.41 24.96 0.76
CA PRO A 48 -2.11 26.04 1.70
C PRO A 48 -3.06 26.03 2.90
N ASN A 49 -2.52 26.21 4.11
CA ASN A 49 -3.29 26.21 5.35
C ASN A 49 -3.16 27.56 6.09
N THR A 50 -3.68 28.64 5.49
CA THR A 50 -3.57 30.00 6.05
C THR A 50 -4.28 30.14 7.39
N ASP A 51 -5.37 29.42 7.59
CA ASP A 51 -6.24 29.52 8.77
C ASP A 51 -5.84 28.56 9.90
N ARG A 52 -4.75 27.79 9.71
CA ARG A 52 -4.22 26.80 10.67
C ARG A 52 -5.24 25.71 11.04
N ASP A 53 -6.01 25.24 10.06
CA ASP A 53 -6.92 24.10 10.22
C ASP A 53 -6.12 22.81 10.40
N LYS A 54 -6.28 22.17 11.56
CA LYS A 54 -5.59 20.92 11.90
C LYS A 54 -5.90 19.78 10.93
N ASN A 55 -7.08 19.75 10.33
CA ASN A 55 -7.45 18.72 9.36
C ASN A 55 -6.64 18.89 8.07
N ILE A 56 -6.39 20.13 7.63
CA ILE A 56 -5.57 20.41 6.45
C ILE A 56 -4.13 19.97 6.72
N ASP A 57 -3.59 20.23 7.91
CA ASP A 57 -2.27 19.74 8.31
C ASP A 57 -2.19 18.21 8.28
N MET A 58 -3.21 17.51 8.80
CA MET A 58 -3.26 16.05 8.76
C MET A 58 -3.32 15.50 7.32
N VAL A 59 -4.15 16.09 6.45
CA VAL A 59 -4.24 15.66 5.05
C VAL A 59 -2.92 15.91 4.33
N ASN A 60 -2.27 17.04 4.60
CA ASN A 60 -0.97 17.35 4.02
C ASN A 60 0.13 16.37 4.48
N GLN A 61 0.13 15.95 5.75
CA GLN A 61 1.02 14.88 6.22
C GLN A 61 0.80 13.55 5.48
N ILE A 62 -0.45 13.23 5.14
CA ILE A 62 -0.77 12.06 4.32
C ILE A 62 -0.20 12.24 2.91
N ARG A 63 -0.36 13.42 2.30
CA ARG A 63 0.21 13.74 0.98
C ARG A 63 1.72 13.60 0.96
N ASP A 64 2.41 14.12 1.96
CA ASP A 64 3.87 14.00 2.09
C ASP A 64 4.30 12.53 2.19
N SER A 65 3.57 11.73 2.98
CA SER A 65 3.83 10.29 3.11
C SER A 65 3.63 9.54 1.78
N LEU A 66 2.59 9.91 1.02
CA LEU A 66 2.31 9.33 -0.30
C LEU A 66 3.28 9.84 -1.38
N ALA A 67 3.79 11.07 -1.26
CA ALA A 67 4.76 11.64 -2.19
C ALA A 67 6.12 10.94 -2.13
N ILE A 68 6.53 10.46 -0.95
CA ILE A 68 7.71 9.58 -0.81
C ILE A 68 7.55 8.28 -1.62
N MET A 69 6.31 7.80 -1.75
CA MET A 69 5.95 6.67 -2.63
C MET A 69 5.67 7.12 -4.08
N GLY A 70 5.58 8.43 -4.30
CA GLY A 70 5.11 9.12 -5.50
C GLY A 70 6.09 9.08 -6.67
N ASP A 71 7.40 9.11 -6.39
CA ASP A 71 8.46 8.98 -7.41
C ASP A 71 8.42 7.63 -8.15
N ASN A 72 7.72 6.65 -7.58
CA ASN A 72 7.43 5.33 -8.16
C ASN A 72 5.92 5.08 -8.37
N SER A 73 5.11 6.14 -8.34
CA SER A 73 3.66 6.03 -8.54
C SER A 73 3.30 6.10 -10.02
N THR A 74 2.44 5.18 -10.47
CA THR A 74 1.90 5.18 -11.83
C THR A 74 0.40 5.40 -11.74
N ALA A 75 -0.16 6.25 -12.60
CA ALA A 75 -1.60 6.42 -12.70
C ALA A 75 -2.15 5.76 -13.96
N PHE A 76 -3.28 5.06 -13.84
CA PHE A 76 -3.96 4.41 -14.95
C PHE A 76 -5.48 4.56 -14.82
N SER A 77 -6.14 4.95 -15.90
CA SER A 77 -7.61 5.05 -15.94
C SER A 77 -8.25 3.90 -16.67
N LEU A 78 -9.41 3.48 -16.14
CA LEU A 78 -10.36 2.59 -16.80
C LEU A 78 -11.68 3.36 -17.01
N PRO A 79 -12.22 3.40 -18.24
CA PRO A 79 -13.52 4.02 -18.48
C PRO A 79 -14.64 3.19 -17.84
N GLN A 80 -15.86 3.71 -17.79
CA GLN A 80 -17.00 2.92 -17.34
C GLN A 80 -17.18 1.68 -18.24
N PRO A 81 -17.28 0.45 -17.67
CA PRO A 81 -17.41 -0.77 -18.46
C PRO A 81 -18.79 -0.94 -19.12
N HIS A 82 -19.86 -0.54 -18.44
CA HIS A 82 -21.24 -0.62 -18.91
C HIS A 82 -22.16 0.26 -18.04
N LEU A 83 -23.34 0.64 -18.55
CA LEU A 83 -24.32 1.44 -17.80
C LEU A 83 -24.95 0.66 -16.63
N GLN A 84 -25.26 -0.62 -16.86
CA GLN A 84 -25.86 -1.50 -15.86
C GLN A 84 -24.78 -2.12 -14.94
N ARG A 85 -24.37 -1.35 -13.92
CA ARG A 85 -23.28 -1.73 -13.01
C ARG A 85 -23.54 -2.99 -12.16
N THR A 86 -24.81 -3.30 -11.89
CA THR A 86 -25.20 -4.44 -11.03
C THR A 86 -25.09 -5.79 -11.72
N LYS A 87 -24.96 -5.82 -13.05
CA LYS A 87 -24.92 -7.04 -13.86
C LYS A 87 -23.54 -7.31 -14.47
N LEU A 88 -22.52 -6.54 -14.09
CA LEU A 88 -21.18 -6.61 -14.71
C LEU A 88 -20.54 -8.00 -14.62
N CYS A 89 -20.82 -8.77 -13.57
CA CYS A 89 -20.28 -10.11 -13.39
C CYS A 89 -20.96 -11.16 -14.29
N ASP A 90 -22.16 -10.88 -14.78
CA ASP A 90 -22.95 -11.77 -15.63
C ASP A 90 -22.79 -11.44 -17.12
N MET A 91 -22.04 -10.38 -17.42
CA MET A 91 -21.83 -9.87 -18.78
C MET A 91 -20.56 -10.46 -19.39
N GLU A 92 -20.65 -10.80 -20.65
CA GLU A 92 -19.50 -11.17 -21.47
C GLU A 92 -18.77 -9.93 -21.99
N ASP A 93 -17.50 -10.08 -22.36
CA ASP A 93 -16.67 -8.97 -22.87
C ASP A 93 -17.28 -8.28 -24.10
N ILE A 94 -18.11 -8.98 -24.88
CA ILE A 94 -18.82 -8.43 -26.05
C ILE A 94 -19.93 -7.44 -25.67
N GLU A 95 -20.45 -7.55 -24.45
CA GLU A 95 -21.48 -6.67 -23.89
C GLU A 95 -20.89 -5.43 -23.22
N LEU A 96 -19.58 -5.44 -22.95
CA LEU A 96 -18.87 -4.32 -22.35
C LEU A 96 -18.46 -3.28 -23.39
N ASP A 97 -18.23 -2.06 -22.93
CA ASP A 97 -17.66 -1.01 -23.77
C ASP A 97 -16.31 -1.47 -24.35
N ARG A 98 -16.16 -1.39 -25.67
CA ARG A 98 -14.95 -1.83 -26.37
C ARG A 98 -13.70 -1.06 -25.92
N ALA A 99 -13.84 0.22 -25.60
CA ALA A 99 -12.76 1.03 -25.06
C ALA A 99 -12.38 0.56 -23.66
N TYR A 100 -13.35 0.15 -22.83
CA TYR A 100 -13.06 -0.49 -21.54
C TYR A 100 -12.26 -1.77 -21.71
N VAL A 101 -12.74 -2.72 -22.55
CA VAL A 101 -12.05 -4.00 -22.75
C VAL A 101 -10.62 -3.78 -23.25
N LYS A 102 -10.44 -2.91 -24.25
CA LYS A 102 -9.11 -2.54 -24.77
C LYS A 102 -8.23 -1.93 -23.67
N ARG A 103 -8.78 -1.05 -22.83
CA ARG A 103 -8.02 -0.37 -21.77
C ARG A 103 -7.68 -1.31 -20.61
N ARG A 104 -8.58 -2.24 -20.27
CA ARG A 104 -8.35 -3.33 -19.30
C ARG A 104 -7.22 -4.24 -19.77
N GLU A 105 -7.16 -4.58 -21.06
CA GLU A 105 -6.02 -5.34 -21.60
C GLU A 105 -4.71 -4.54 -21.51
N GLN A 106 -4.75 -3.23 -21.80
CA GLN A 106 -3.58 -2.37 -21.66
C GLN A 106 -3.07 -2.26 -20.22
N LEU A 107 -3.93 -2.38 -19.19
CA LEU A 107 -3.57 -2.35 -17.77
C LEU A 107 -2.63 -3.50 -17.38
N LYS A 108 -2.70 -4.65 -18.07
CA LYS A 108 -1.84 -5.80 -17.77
C LYS A 108 -0.36 -5.45 -17.92
N LYS A 109 0.00 -4.58 -18.88
CA LYS A 109 1.38 -4.17 -19.13
C LYS A 109 2.02 -3.40 -17.96
N PRO A 110 1.44 -2.29 -17.45
CA PRO A 110 1.98 -1.62 -16.28
C PRO A 110 1.91 -2.50 -15.02
N VAL A 111 0.90 -3.36 -14.86
CA VAL A 111 0.89 -4.31 -13.73
C VAL A 111 2.07 -5.27 -13.82
N ALA A 112 2.31 -5.87 -14.99
CA ALA A 112 3.44 -6.79 -15.19
C ALA A 112 4.80 -6.12 -14.94
N SER A 113 4.96 -4.85 -15.32
CA SER A 113 6.23 -4.12 -15.12
C SER A 113 6.53 -3.76 -13.67
N ILE A 114 5.56 -3.90 -12.77
CA ILE A 114 5.74 -3.65 -11.32
C ILE A 114 5.80 -4.92 -10.48
N ILE A 115 5.56 -6.10 -11.07
CA ILE A 115 5.66 -7.38 -10.37
C ILE A 115 7.10 -7.58 -9.88
N ARG A 116 7.24 -7.72 -8.56
CA ARG A 116 8.50 -8.07 -7.91
C ARG A 116 8.23 -8.82 -6.61
N PRO A 117 9.17 -9.66 -6.15
CA PRO A 117 9.01 -10.36 -4.88
C PRO A 117 8.76 -9.38 -3.73
N LYS A 118 7.90 -9.77 -2.78
CA LYS A 118 7.63 -8.95 -1.60
C LYS A 118 8.82 -9.08 -0.64
N ILE A 119 9.58 -8.01 -0.49
CA ILE A 119 10.71 -7.97 0.43
C ILE A 119 10.24 -7.41 1.77
N VAL A 120 10.56 -8.11 2.86
CA VAL A 120 10.37 -7.64 4.24
C VAL A 120 11.68 -7.92 4.99
N GLN A 121 12.27 -6.89 5.60
CA GLN A 121 13.59 -6.97 6.26
C GLN A 121 14.70 -7.58 5.38
N GLY A 122 14.77 -7.17 4.11
CA GLY A 122 15.78 -7.68 3.18
C GLY A 122 15.58 -9.13 2.72
N LYS A 123 14.55 -9.84 3.19
CA LYS A 123 14.20 -11.20 2.75
C LYS A 123 12.99 -11.18 1.85
N SER A 124 13.06 -11.93 0.75
CA SER A 124 11.90 -12.17 -0.11
C SER A 124 10.94 -13.14 0.60
N LEU A 125 9.67 -12.76 0.74
CA LEU A 125 8.63 -13.62 1.28
C LEU A 125 8.13 -14.61 0.21
N ASN A 126 8.26 -15.90 0.50
CA ASN A 126 7.53 -16.97 -0.18
C ASN A 126 6.17 -17.23 0.50
N GLY A 127 5.40 -18.21 -0.01
CA GLY A 127 4.07 -18.51 0.52
C GLY A 127 4.05 -18.89 2.00
N LYS A 128 5.05 -19.64 2.49
CA LYS A 128 5.12 -20.06 3.90
C LYS A 128 5.43 -18.86 4.81
N GLU A 129 6.40 -18.04 4.41
CA GLU A 129 6.79 -16.84 5.18
C GLU A 129 5.67 -15.80 5.16
N PHE A 130 4.93 -15.68 4.05
CA PHE A 130 3.78 -14.81 3.95
C PHE A 130 2.64 -15.22 4.89
N VAL A 131 2.32 -16.52 4.98
CA VAL A 131 1.30 -17.02 5.93
C VAL A 131 1.69 -16.71 7.37
N SER A 132 2.92 -17.04 7.76
CA SER A 132 3.42 -16.75 9.11
C SER A 132 3.41 -15.25 9.43
N PHE A 133 3.72 -14.41 8.44
CA PHE A 133 3.64 -12.95 8.59
C PHE A 133 2.20 -12.47 8.79
N LEU A 134 1.25 -13.02 8.02
CA LEU A 134 -0.16 -12.62 8.10
C LEU A 134 -0.81 -13.04 9.42
N GLU A 135 -0.54 -14.25 9.90
CA GLU A 135 -1.03 -14.74 11.20
C GLU A 135 -0.63 -13.80 12.35
N GLN A 136 0.60 -13.31 12.33
CA GLN A 136 1.11 -12.40 13.36
C GLN A 136 0.49 -11.00 13.28
N ILE A 137 0.25 -10.49 12.07
CA ILE A 137 -0.53 -9.25 11.88
C ILE A 137 -1.94 -9.41 12.48
N LEU A 138 -2.59 -10.55 12.22
CA LEU A 138 -3.92 -10.83 12.74
C LEU A 138 -3.94 -10.94 14.27
N GLU A 139 -2.95 -11.60 14.88
CA GLU A 139 -2.83 -11.66 16.34
C GLU A 139 -2.70 -10.28 16.98
N ALA A 140 -1.87 -9.40 16.42
CA ALA A 140 -1.69 -8.04 16.90
C ALA A 140 -3.00 -7.23 16.76
N LEU A 141 -3.64 -7.29 15.59
CA LEU A 141 -4.93 -6.64 15.35
C LEU A 141 -6.02 -7.12 16.32
N ASN A 142 -6.08 -8.43 16.58
CA ASN A 142 -7.04 -9.03 17.50
C ASN A 142 -6.83 -8.59 18.96
N LYS A 143 -5.62 -8.16 19.33
CA LYS A 143 -5.32 -7.58 20.65
C LYS A 143 -5.64 -6.08 20.73
N GLY A 144 -6.18 -5.49 19.66
CA GLY A 144 -6.45 -4.06 19.57
C GLY A 144 -5.20 -3.22 19.28
N GLU A 145 -4.09 -3.87 18.93
CA GLU A 145 -2.85 -3.19 18.54
C GLU A 145 -2.87 -2.98 17.03
N ILE A 146 -2.67 -1.74 16.57
CA ILE A 146 -2.38 -1.48 15.17
C ILE A 146 -0.90 -1.81 14.97
N PRO A 147 -0.54 -2.83 14.17
CA PRO A 147 0.86 -3.21 13.97
C PRO A 147 1.62 -2.02 13.39
N SER A 148 2.54 -1.46 14.17
CA SER A 148 3.49 -0.47 13.69
C SER A 148 4.65 -1.14 12.97
N THR A 149 5.42 -0.40 12.16
CA THR A 149 6.66 -0.91 11.56
C THR A 149 7.64 -1.46 12.60
N GLY A 150 7.64 -0.92 13.83
CA GLY A 150 8.43 -1.46 14.95
C GLY A 150 7.90 -2.79 15.48
N SER A 151 6.58 -2.91 15.68
CA SER A 151 5.93 -4.17 16.10
C SER A 151 6.11 -5.29 15.06
N LEU A 152 6.09 -4.94 13.76
CA LEU A 152 6.41 -5.86 12.67
C LEU A 152 7.87 -6.34 12.71
N VAL A 153 8.80 -5.56 13.27
CA VAL A 153 10.21 -5.96 13.38
C VAL A 153 10.43 -6.99 14.49
N GLU A 154 9.75 -6.83 15.62
CA GLU A 154 9.78 -7.78 16.74
C GLU A 154 9.25 -9.16 16.31
N VAL A 155 8.24 -9.19 15.45
CA VAL A 155 7.64 -10.39 14.84
C VAL A 155 8.67 -11.27 14.14
N PHE A 156 9.49 -10.73 13.24
CA PHE A 156 10.49 -11.53 12.53
C PHE A 156 11.68 -11.94 13.40
N ASN A 157 11.95 -11.18 14.46
CA ASN A 157 13.01 -11.48 15.40
C ASN A 157 12.59 -12.49 16.47
N LYS A 158 11.29 -12.78 16.62
CA LYS A 158 10.77 -13.68 17.68
C LYS A 158 11.40 -15.08 17.64
N GLY A 159 11.52 -15.68 16.46
CA GLY A 159 12.18 -17.00 16.31
C GLY A 159 13.68 -16.98 16.61
N ILE A 160 14.36 -15.86 16.34
CA ILE A 160 15.78 -15.69 16.70
C ILE A 160 15.91 -15.52 18.23
N LEU A 161 15.03 -14.70 18.83
CA LEU A 161 15.00 -14.50 20.28
C LEU A 161 14.73 -15.81 21.01
N GLU A 162 13.78 -16.62 20.56
CA GLU A 162 13.48 -17.93 21.14
C GLU A 162 14.67 -18.89 21.01
N MET A 163 15.34 -18.96 19.85
CA MET A 163 16.55 -19.77 19.71
C MET A 163 17.71 -19.30 20.60
N VAL A 164 17.90 -18.00 20.76
CA VAL A 164 18.93 -17.43 21.63
C VAL A 164 18.61 -17.69 23.10
N LEU A 165 17.34 -17.54 23.52
CA LEU A 165 16.87 -17.86 24.87
C LEU A 165 17.08 -19.34 25.18
N ILE A 166 16.72 -20.24 24.26
CA ILE A 166 16.92 -21.69 24.43
C ILE A 166 18.42 -22.02 24.56
N ARG A 167 19.28 -21.43 23.72
CA ARG A 167 20.74 -21.65 23.81
C ARG A 167 21.35 -21.08 25.08
N ALA A 168 20.91 -19.92 25.53
CA ALA A 168 21.36 -19.33 26.80
C ALA A 168 20.97 -20.20 28.00
N SER A 169 19.79 -20.84 27.94
CA SER A 169 19.29 -21.76 28.96
C SER A 169 20.04 -23.10 29.01
N LEU A 170 20.73 -23.48 27.93
CA LEU A 170 21.55 -24.69 27.83
C LEU A 170 23.03 -24.44 28.21
N LEU A 171 23.40 -23.18 28.45
CA LEU A 171 24.74 -22.74 28.84
C LEU A 171 24.83 -22.35 30.33
N LEU A 172 23.73 -22.51 31.08
CA LEU A 172 23.61 -22.41 32.54
C LEU A 172 23.29 -23.80 33.11
#